data_AF-A0A0Q5NHF8-F1
#
_entry.id   AF-A0A0Q5NHF8-F1
#
_cell.length_a   1.000
_cell.length_b   1.000
_cell.length_c   1.000
_cell.angle_alpha   90.00
_cell.angle_beta   90.00
_cell.angle_gamma   90.00
#
_symmetry.space_group_name_H-M   'P 1'
#
loop_
_entity.id
_entity.type
_entity.pdbx_description
1 polymer ?
#
loop_
_entity_poly.entity_id
_entity_poly.type
_entity_poly.pdbx_seq_one_letter_code
_entity_poly.pdbx_strand_id
1 'polypeptide(L)'
;MEGSMKRIATVSLLIAVLALAGCQTNYEDMTADQRAAYSQVGSTYSYKPDPNAPVQVTYRIDDHRFVSLENYDKCYGDNYYNDTQLGIHQKVWTGSPTDYRGRLVIDDPSGSNIVLPTSENTTCGERGCTNSLAYSTDAGRTFHWLDYLKYSSRPSEASEKYKIAVTTNALYIVKADAPNLEQSKGAYVRKGPLYSMVDLTHLDGTKGLWETGDKAPQFPAGLRSPSGQDRFTCDASIRSAGQPKTP
;
A
#
# COMPACT_ATOMS: atom_id res chain seq x y z
N MET A 1 -32.26 83.02 -3.78
CA MET A 1 -33.13 81.85 -3.53
C MET A 1 -32.27 80.83 -2.82
N GLU A 2 -32.39 80.82 -1.48
CA GLU A 2 -32.80 79.62 -0.69
C GLU A 2 -31.74 78.51 -0.76
N GLY A 3 -30.89 78.26 0.25
CA GLY A 3 -31.15 78.18 1.68
C GLY A 3 -31.57 76.75 2.03
N SER A 4 -30.70 75.94 2.66
CA SER A 4 -31.08 75.01 3.74
C SER A 4 -29.91 74.13 4.20
N MET A 5 -29.88 73.95 5.51
CA MET A 5 -28.99 73.11 6.33
C MET A 5 -29.88 72.03 6.99
N LYS A 6 -29.27 70.89 7.38
CA LYS A 6 -29.79 69.77 8.23
C LYS A 6 -30.40 68.59 7.43
N ARG A 7 -30.30 67.31 7.81
CA ARG A 7 -29.71 66.52 8.91
C ARG A 7 -30.14 65.03 8.66
N ILE A 8 -29.44 64.04 9.27
CA ILE A 8 -29.93 62.67 9.64
C ILE A 8 -30.10 61.69 8.44
N ALA A 9 -29.80 60.39 8.44
CA ALA A 9 -29.42 59.37 9.42
C ALA A 9 -28.62 58.24 8.73
N THR A 10 -27.86 57.54 9.57
CA THR A 10 -27.37 56.15 9.46
C THR A 10 -28.25 55.15 8.70
N VAL A 11 -27.67 54.34 7.81
CA VAL A 11 -27.87 52.88 7.77
C VAL A 11 -26.56 52.20 7.37
N SER A 12 -26.05 51.36 8.28
CA SER A 12 -24.92 50.47 8.12
C SER A 12 -25.21 49.36 7.11
N LEU A 13 -24.25 49.07 6.22
CA LEU A 13 -24.12 47.74 5.63
C LEU A 13 -22.63 47.44 5.41
N LEU A 14 -21.97 46.92 6.44
CA LEU A 14 -20.66 46.30 6.36
C LEU A 14 -20.82 44.97 5.63
N ILE A 15 -20.46 44.92 4.34
CA ILE A 15 -20.18 43.66 3.65
C ILE A 15 -18.67 43.50 3.65
N ALA A 16 -18.16 42.82 4.67
CA ALA A 16 -16.79 42.33 4.69
C ALA A 16 -16.72 41.11 3.77
N VAL A 17 -16.30 41.32 2.51
CA VAL A 17 -15.90 40.23 1.63
C VAL A 17 -14.51 39.75 2.10
N LEU A 18 -14.49 38.75 2.98
CA LEU A 18 -13.29 37.98 3.27
C LEU A 18 -12.97 37.09 2.05
N ALA A 19 -12.20 37.64 1.12
CA ALA A 19 -11.53 36.83 0.12
C ALA A 19 -10.39 36.05 0.82
N LEU A 20 -10.66 34.79 1.19
CA LEU A 20 -9.61 33.82 1.51
C LEU A 20 -8.87 33.46 0.20
N ALA A 21 -7.95 34.33 -0.21
CA ALA A 21 -6.86 33.92 -1.08
C ALA A 21 -5.91 33.09 -0.22
N GLY A 22 -5.85 31.78 -0.47
CA GLY A 22 -4.75 30.96 0.05
C GLY A 22 -3.45 31.46 -0.57
N CYS A 23 -2.68 32.27 0.17
CA CYS A 23 -1.35 32.66 -0.26
C CYS A 23 -0.46 31.41 -0.25
N GLN A 24 -0.15 30.88 -1.44
CA GLN A 24 1.04 30.07 -1.64
C GLN A 24 2.23 31.02 -1.51
N THR A 25 2.87 31.06 -0.32
CA THR A 25 4.15 31.77 -0.17
C THR A 25 5.22 30.99 -0.93
N ASN A 26 5.81 31.60 -1.95
CA ASN A 26 6.93 31.02 -2.68
C ASN A 26 8.14 30.87 -1.75
N TYR A 27 8.89 29.77 -1.90
CA TYR A 27 10.09 29.47 -1.10
C TYR A 27 11.15 30.59 -1.13
N GLU A 28 11.19 31.33 -2.23
CA GLU A 28 12.09 32.47 -2.42
C GLU A 28 11.70 33.71 -1.60
N ASP A 29 10.43 33.81 -1.16
CA ASP A 29 9.95 34.92 -0.32
C ASP A 29 10.08 34.65 1.19
N MET A 30 10.55 33.45 1.57
CA MET A 30 10.75 33.09 2.98
C MET A 30 12.01 33.75 3.55
N THR A 31 11.93 34.23 4.79
CA THR A 31 13.12 34.69 5.54
C THR A 31 14.08 33.54 5.81
N ALA A 32 15.34 33.84 6.14
CA ALA A 32 16.33 32.80 6.46
C ALA A 32 15.87 31.87 7.60
N ASP A 33 15.20 32.42 8.63
CA ASP A 33 14.65 31.63 9.75
C ASP A 33 13.45 30.78 9.33
N GLN A 34 12.60 31.30 8.43
CA GLN A 34 11.50 30.53 7.86
C GLN A 34 12.01 29.43 6.92
N ARG A 35 13.04 29.70 6.11
CA ARG A 35 13.70 28.68 5.27
C ARG A 35 14.37 27.63 6.14
N ALA A 36 15.01 28.01 7.24
CA ALA A 36 15.55 27.08 8.22
C ALA A 36 14.44 26.22 8.81
N ALA A 37 13.33 26.81 9.27
CA ALA A 37 12.17 26.06 9.77
C ALA A 37 11.57 25.13 8.71
N TYR A 38 11.40 25.57 7.45
CA TYR A 38 10.90 24.76 6.34
C TYR A 38 11.86 23.61 5.97
N SER A 39 13.16 23.88 6.00
CA SER A 39 14.21 22.87 5.79
C SER A 39 14.28 21.88 6.96
N GLN A 40 13.87 22.27 8.17
CA GLN A 40 13.75 21.43 9.35
C GLN A 40 12.46 20.57 9.35
N VAL A 41 11.46 20.89 8.51
CA VAL A 41 10.28 20.02 8.28
C VAL A 41 10.64 18.77 7.47
N GLY A 42 11.87 18.69 6.94
CA GLY A 42 12.46 17.43 6.51
C GLY A 42 12.96 16.61 7.69
N SER A 43 12.08 16.16 8.59
CA SER A 43 12.43 15.06 9.49
C SER A 43 12.69 13.83 8.62
N THR A 44 13.94 13.62 8.25
CA THR A 44 14.38 12.35 7.70
C THR A 44 14.19 11.33 8.81
N TYR A 45 13.11 10.55 8.71
CA TYR A 45 12.91 9.41 9.60
C TYR A 45 14.13 8.51 9.45
N SER A 46 14.98 8.51 10.48
CA SER A 46 16.12 7.61 10.56
C SER A 46 15.58 6.26 11.03
N TYR A 47 15.43 5.34 10.09
CA TYR A 47 15.08 3.95 10.37
C TYR A 47 16.05 3.33 11.37
N LYS A 48 15.54 2.87 12.52
CA LYS A 48 16.32 2.22 13.58
C LYS A 48 15.73 0.86 13.92
N PRO A 49 16.01 -0.18 13.13
CA PRO A 49 15.48 -1.51 13.40
C PRO A 49 15.99 -2.03 14.74
N ASP A 50 15.10 -2.69 15.48
CA ASP A 50 15.47 -3.41 16.70
C ASP A 50 15.28 -4.92 16.50
N PRO A 51 16.37 -5.70 16.51
CA PRO A 51 16.31 -7.16 16.49
C PRO A 51 15.53 -7.77 17.67
N ASN A 52 15.35 -7.03 18.77
CA ASN A 52 14.62 -7.47 19.96
C ASN A 52 13.15 -7.01 19.97
N ALA A 53 12.69 -6.32 18.93
CA ALA A 53 11.28 -5.94 18.81
C ALA A 53 10.41 -7.23 18.79
N PRO A 54 9.27 -7.25 19.51
CA PRO A 54 8.38 -8.41 19.48
C PRO A 54 7.92 -8.71 18.06
N VAL A 55 8.05 -9.96 17.63
CA VAL A 55 7.56 -10.43 16.32
C VAL A 55 6.08 -10.09 16.16
N GLN A 56 5.71 -9.41 15.08
CA GLN A 56 4.31 -9.13 14.76
C GLN A 56 3.85 -10.02 13.61
N VAL A 57 2.71 -10.69 13.74
CA VAL A 57 2.06 -11.35 12.60
C VAL A 57 1.29 -10.31 11.80
N THR A 58 1.78 -9.98 10.60
CA THR A 58 1.21 -8.92 9.77
C THR A 58 0.19 -9.44 8.76
N TYR A 59 0.24 -10.74 8.46
CA TYR A 59 -0.77 -11.42 7.66
C TYR A 59 -0.83 -12.90 8.01
N ARG A 60 -2.01 -13.41 8.34
CA ARG A 60 -2.22 -14.84 8.59
C ARG A 60 -2.90 -15.50 7.40
N ILE A 61 -2.33 -16.60 6.90
CA ILE A 61 -2.99 -17.43 5.88
C ILE A 61 -3.86 -18.46 6.60
N ASP A 62 -3.27 -19.17 7.57
CA ASP A 62 -3.93 -20.15 8.44
C ASP A 62 -3.16 -20.30 9.77
N ASP A 63 -3.39 -21.39 10.49
CA ASP A 63 -2.78 -21.67 11.79
C ASP A 63 -1.26 -21.83 11.72
N HIS A 64 -0.73 -22.29 10.58
CA HIS A 64 0.68 -22.65 10.43
C HIS A 64 1.45 -21.73 9.49
N ARG A 65 0.76 -21.06 8.56
CA ARG A 65 1.32 -20.20 7.52
C ARG A 65 0.98 -18.74 7.76
N PHE A 66 2.00 -17.89 7.87
CA PHE A 66 1.81 -16.46 8.14
C PHE A 66 3.03 -15.63 7.74
N VAL A 67 2.81 -14.33 7.60
CA VAL A 67 3.86 -13.32 7.43
C VAL A 67 4.14 -12.67 8.78
N SER A 68 5.41 -12.61 9.16
CA SER A 68 5.88 -11.85 10.33
C SER A 68 6.65 -10.61 9.91
N LEU A 69 6.58 -9.57 10.76
CA LEU A 69 7.45 -8.41 10.75
C LEU A 69 8.41 -8.51 11.94
N GLU A 70 9.70 -8.45 11.63
CA GLU A 70 10.82 -8.65 12.56
C GLU A 70 11.89 -7.60 12.28
N ASN A 71 12.80 -7.38 13.23
CA ASN A 71 13.90 -6.41 13.08
C ASN A 71 13.41 -5.06 12.52
N TYR A 72 12.40 -4.47 13.18
CA TYR A 72 11.64 -3.35 12.65
C TYR A 72 11.69 -2.12 13.55
N ASP A 73 11.33 -0.98 12.97
CA ASP A 73 11.01 0.26 13.65
C ASP A 73 9.57 0.67 13.26
N LYS A 74 8.66 0.66 14.24
CA LYS A 74 7.20 0.78 14.04
C LYS A 74 6.64 -0.30 13.12
N CYS A 75 6.42 0.02 11.85
CA CYS A 75 5.86 -0.91 10.84
C CYS A 75 6.79 -1.11 9.66
N TYR A 76 8.04 -0.64 9.73
CA TYR A 76 9.02 -0.80 8.68
C TYR A 76 10.13 -1.73 9.17
N GLY A 77 10.36 -2.85 8.48
CA GLY A 77 11.37 -3.83 8.88
C GLY A 77 11.42 -5.05 7.98
N ASP A 78 11.96 -6.15 8.48
CA ASP A 78 12.12 -7.38 7.73
C ASP A 78 10.84 -8.22 7.78
N ASN A 79 10.32 -8.56 6.60
CA ASN A 79 9.10 -9.34 6.45
C ASN A 79 9.47 -10.78 6.07
N TYR A 80 9.04 -11.73 6.89
CA TYR A 80 9.31 -13.16 6.71
C TYR A 80 8.04 -13.92 6.39
N TYR A 81 8.11 -14.85 5.45
CA TYR A 81 7.12 -15.91 5.31
C TYR A 81 7.49 -17.06 6.25
N ASN A 82 6.50 -17.56 6.97
CA ASN A 82 6.65 -18.65 7.93
C ASN A 82 5.70 -19.79 7.59
N ASP A 83 6.21 -21.01 7.66
CA ASP A 83 5.41 -22.24 7.68
C ASP A 83 5.95 -23.14 8.80
N THR A 84 5.17 -23.26 9.87
CA THR A 84 5.58 -24.03 11.06
C THR A 84 5.53 -25.54 10.86
N GLN A 85 4.75 -26.05 9.89
CA GLN A 85 4.72 -27.48 9.58
C GLN A 85 5.95 -27.88 8.75
N LEU A 86 6.40 -26.98 7.87
CA LEU A 86 7.55 -27.20 6.99
C LEU A 86 8.87 -26.66 7.55
N GLY A 87 8.84 -26.02 8.72
CA GLY A 87 10.01 -25.38 9.34
C GLY A 87 10.58 -24.22 8.52
N ILE A 88 9.73 -23.53 7.73
CA ILE A 88 10.14 -22.43 6.86
C ILE A 88 10.11 -21.13 7.65
N HIS A 89 11.19 -20.38 7.54
CA HIS A 89 11.32 -19.00 7.99
C HIS A 89 12.17 -18.25 6.96
N GLN A 90 11.51 -17.66 5.97
CA GLN A 90 12.13 -17.11 4.77
C GLN A 90 11.94 -15.60 4.72
N LYS A 91 13.04 -14.83 4.79
CA LYS A 91 12.99 -13.38 4.56
C LYS A 91 12.56 -13.13 3.12
N VAL A 92 11.51 -12.33 2.93
CA VAL A 92 10.97 -12.02 1.60
C VAL A 92 11.36 -10.60 1.18
N TRP A 93 11.15 -9.59 2.04
CA TRP A 93 11.58 -8.20 1.76
C TRP A 93 11.84 -7.40 3.04
N THR A 94 12.40 -6.20 2.88
CA THR A 94 12.47 -5.18 3.93
C THR A 94 11.59 -4.00 3.53
N GLY A 95 10.66 -3.59 4.39
CA GLY A 95 9.70 -2.52 4.12
C GLY A 95 8.49 -2.55 5.05
N SER A 96 7.50 -1.70 4.76
CA SER A 96 6.23 -1.69 5.48
C SER A 96 5.19 -2.55 4.75
N PRO A 97 4.68 -3.64 5.36
CA PRO A 97 3.67 -4.49 4.71
C PRO A 97 2.36 -3.73 4.47
N THR A 98 2.03 -2.78 5.36
CA THR A 98 0.83 -1.95 5.26
C THR A 98 0.92 -0.83 4.23
N ASP A 99 2.07 -0.64 3.58
CA ASP A 99 2.16 0.28 2.44
C ASP A 99 1.33 -0.26 1.27
N TYR A 100 1.18 -1.58 1.14
CA TYR A 100 0.13 -2.17 0.31
C TYR A 100 -1.22 -2.09 1.02
N ARG A 101 -2.17 -1.35 0.43
CA ARG A 101 -3.51 -1.08 0.98
C ARG A 101 -4.63 -1.86 0.30
N GLY A 102 -4.29 -2.63 -0.74
CA GLY A 102 -5.22 -3.49 -1.46
C GLY A 102 -5.65 -4.72 -0.64
N ARG A 103 -6.31 -5.65 -1.31
CA ARG A 103 -6.73 -6.94 -0.74
C ARG A 103 -5.81 -8.07 -1.16
N LEU A 104 -5.48 -8.94 -0.24
CA LEU A 104 -4.74 -10.18 -0.46
C LEU A 104 -5.62 -11.37 -0.10
N VAL A 105 -5.60 -12.42 -0.92
CA VAL A 105 -6.25 -13.70 -0.64
C VAL A 105 -5.30 -14.84 -1.00
N ILE A 106 -5.04 -15.74 -0.05
CA ILE A 106 -4.24 -16.94 -0.30
C ILE A 106 -5.13 -18.15 -0.03
N ASP A 107 -5.74 -18.66 -1.09
CA ASP A 107 -6.71 -19.76 -1.08
C ASP A 107 -6.16 -20.95 -1.89
N ASP A 108 -4.93 -21.34 -1.55
CA ASP A 108 -4.30 -22.54 -2.07
C ASP A 108 -4.22 -23.65 -1.00
N PRO A 109 -5.11 -24.66 -1.05
CA PRO A 109 -5.10 -25.77 -0.11
C PRO A 109 -3.88 -26.69 -0.28
N SER A 110 -3.17 -26.64 -1.42
CA SER A 110 -1.96 -27.44 -1.62
C SER A 110 -0.77 -26.94 -0.80
N GLY A 111 -0.83 -25.69 -0.33
CA GLY A 111 0.27 -25.06 0.39
C GLY A 111 1.43 -24.58 -0.48
N SER A 112 1.42 -24.86 -1.80
CA SER A 112 2.58 -24.66 -2.66
C SER A 112 2.70 -23.22 -3.16
N ASN A 113 1.58 -22.54 -3.35
CA ASN A 113 1.54 -21.22 -3.96
C ASN A 113 1.30 -20.12 -2.92
N ILE A 114 2.23 -19.15 -2.86
CA ILE A 114 2.17 -18.00 -1.96
C ILE A 114 2.34 -16.73 -2.79
N VAL A 115 1.62 -15.66 -2.46
CA VAL A 115 1.80 -14.33 -3.07
C VAL A 115 1.74 -13.22 -2.04
N LEU A 116 2.71 -12.31 -2.08
CA LEU A 116 2.88 -11.23 -1.11
C LEU A 116 3.12 -9.90 -1.86
N PRO A 117 2.09 -9.07 -2.06
CA PRO A 117 2.22 -7.80 -2.74
C PRO A 117 2.89 -6.74 -1.87
N THR A 118 3.68 -5.88 -2.49
CA THR A 118 4.29 -4.73 -1.82
C THR A 118 3.80 -3.42 -2.44
N SER A 119 3.97 -2.33 -1.71
CA SER A 119 3.83 -1.00 -2.29
C SER A 119 4.81 -0.04 -1.64
N GLU A 120 5.21 0.99 -2.36
CA GLU A 120 5.98 2.10 -1.82
C GLU A 120 5.03 3.20 -1.35
N ASN A 121 5.18 3.62 -0.10
CA ASN A 121 4.49 4.79 0.45
C ASN A 121 5.32 6.06 0.23
N THR A 122 5.55 6.37 -1.05
CA THR A 122 6.26 7.58 -1.48
C THR A 122 5.49 8.30 -2.58
N THR A 123 5.85 9.56 -2.83
CA THR A 123 5.43 10.26 -4.05
C THR A 123 6.49 10.03 -5.11
N CYS A 124 6.08 9.43 -6.22
CA CYS A 124 6.93 9.20 -7.37
C CYS A 124 6.82 10.40 -8.32
N GLY A 125 7.94 10.80 -8.92
CA GLY A 125 7.97 11.85 -9.94
C GLY A 125 7.19 11.47 -11.21
N GLU A 126 7.34 12.25 -12.27
CA GLU A 126 6.54 12.11 -13.50
C GLU A 126 6.56 10.71 -14.15
N ARG A 127 7.64 9.95 -13.94
CA ARG A 127 7.77 8.57 -14.47
C ARG A 127 6.92 7.55 -13.69
N GLY A 128 6.47 7.89 -12.49
CA GLY A 128 5.83 6.98 -11.55
C GLY A 128 6.75 5.86 -11.06
N CYS A 129 6.33 5.15 -10.03
CA CYS A 129 7.01 3.95 -9.56
C CYS A 129 6.30 2.69 -10.06
N THR A 130 7.08 1.63 -10.22
CA THR A 130 6.60 0.27 -10.46
C THR A 130 6.70 -0.51 -9.17
N ASN A 131 5.63 -1.23 -8.83
CA ASN A 131 5.53 -2.01 -7.62
C ASN A 131 5.19 -3.46 -7.96
N SER A 132 5.73 -4.34 -7.14
CA SER A 132 5.82 -5.76 -7.44
C SER A 132 5.17 -6.58 -6.33
N LEU A 133 4.90 -7.83 -6.64
CA LEU A 133 4.53 -8.86 -5.67
C LEU A 133 5.62 -9.93 -5.68
N ALA A 134 5.90 -10.48 -4.51
CA ALA A 134 6.68 -11.70 -4.38
C ALA A 134 5.73 -12.89 -4.56
N TYR A 135 6.14 -13.92 -5.29
CA TYR A 135 5.38 -15.16 -5.42
C TYR A 135 6.29 -16.38 -5.25
N SER A 136 5.72 -17.45 -4.72
CA SER A 136 6.36 -18.76 -4.58
C SER A 136 5.46 -19.84 -5.17
N THR A 137 6.08 -20.86 -5.74
CA THR A 137 5.44 -22.10 -6.23
C THR A 137 6.04 -23.34 -5.57
N ASP A 138 6.84 -23.16 -4.52
CA ASP A 138 7.59 -24.19 -3.79
C ASP A 138 7.33 -24.15 -2.28
N ALA A 139 6.10 -23.79 -1.90
CA ALA A 139 5.62 -23.66 -0.52
C ALA A 139 6.31 -22.57 0.31
N GLY A 140 6.84 -21.53 -0.36
CA GLY A 140 7.49 -20.38 0.27
C GLY A 140 8.96 -20.60 0.60
N ARG A 141 9.62 -21.59 -0.02
CA ARG A 141 11.07 -21.80 0.12
C ARG A 141 11.87 -20.79 -0.68
N THR A 142 11.37 -20.41 -1.85
CA THR A 142 11.95 -19.36 -2.68
C THR A 142 10.86 -18.41 -3.17
N PHE A 143 11.25 -17.17 -3.44
CA PHE A 143 10.34 -16.13 -3.94
C PHE A 143 10.91 -15.47 -5.18
N HIS A 144 10.02 -15.26 -6.16
CA HIS A 144 10.26 -14.54 -7.39
C HIS A 144 9.41 -13.27 -7.43
N TRP A 145 9.81 -12.28 -8.24
CA TRP A 145 9.16 -10.96 -8.26
C TRP A 145 8.44 -10.70 -9.58
N LEU A 146 7.24 -10.13 -9.48
CA LEU A 146 6.39 -9.79 -10.63
C LEU A 146 5.76 -8.40 -10.43
N ASP A 147 5.82 -7.57 -11.46
CA ASP A 147 5.16 -6.26 -11.44
C ASP A 147 3.63 -6.38 -11.57
N TYR A 148 2.90 -5.74 -10.66
CA TYR A 148 1.43 -5.66 -10.72
C TYR A 148 0.91 -4.23 -10.94
N LEU A 149 1.68 -3.22 -10.52
CA LEU A 149 1.35 -1.81 -10.63
C LEU A 149 2.52 -1.07 -11.28
N LYS A 150 2.28 -0.36 -12.39
CA LYS A 150 3.30 0.39 -13.12
C LYS A 150 2.92 1.86 -13.20
N TYR A 151 3.94 2.72 -13.20
CA TYR A 151 3.84 4.17 -13.45
C TYR A 151 2.87 4.91 -12.51
N SER A 152 2.80 4.51 -11.24
CA SER A 152 1.96 5.21 -10.25
C SER A 152 2.73 6.36 -9.59
N SER A 153 2.13 7.55 -9.51
CA SER A 153 2.68 8.68 -8.74
C SER A 153 2.53 8.50 -7.24
N ARG A 154 1.55 7.71 -6.79
CA ARG A 154 1.30 7.37 -5.39
C ARG A 154 0.96 5.88 -5.28
N PRO A 155 1.96 4.99 -5.24
CA PRO A 155 1.73 3.56 -5.32
C PRO A 155 0.89 3.00 -4.18
N SER A 156 1.18 3.40 -2.94
CA SER A 156 0.44 2.96 -1.76
C SER A 156 -1.06 3.26 -1.87
N GLU A 157 -1.44 4.50 -2.23
CA GLU A 157 -2.84 4.88 -2.45
C GLU A 157 -3.45 4.14 -3.66
N ALA A 158 -2.71 4.05 -4.77
CA ALA A 158 -3.20 3.36 -5.97
C ALA A 158 -3.45 1.86 -5.75
N SER A 159 -2.74 1.24 -4.80
CA SER A 159 -2.88 -0.17 -4.45
C SER A 159 -4.25 -0.51 -3.82
N GLU A 160 -4.99 0.48 -3.29
CA GLU A 160 -6.35 0.30 -2.73
C GLU A 160 -7.36 -0.25 -3.76
N LYS A 161 -7.07 -0.07 -5.05
CA LYS A 161 -7.88 -0.59 -6.17
C LYS A 161 -7.63 -2.06 -6.47
N TYR A 162 -6.61 -2.67 -5.86
CA TYR A 162 -6.16 -4.00 -6.22
C TYR A 162 -6.65 -5.06 -5.25
N LYS A 163 -7.10 -6.19 -5.80
CA LYS A 163 -7.25 -7.47 -5.09
C LYS A 163 -6.34 -8.49 -5.77
N ILE A 164 -5.42 -9.05 -5.01
CA ILE A 164 -4.50 -10.09 -5.47
C ILE A 164 -4.90 -11.39 -4.77
N ALA A 165 -5.14 -12.44 -5.56
CA ALA A 165 -5.51 -13.73 -5.02
C ALA A 165 -4.70 -14.86 -5.66
N VAL A 166 -4.42 -15.89 -4.88
CA VAL A 166 -3.78 -17.11 -5.38
C VAL A 166 -4.58 -18.34 -5.00
N THR A 167 -4.56 -19.32 -5.90
CA THR A 167 -5.16 -20.66 -5.76
C THR A 167 -4.13 -21.72 -6.14
N THR A 168 -4.50 -23.00 -6.09
CA THR A 168 -3.61 -24.11 -6.50
C THR A 168 -3.05 -23.98 -7.91
N ASN A 169 -3.77 -23.33 -8.83
CA ASN A 169 -3.40 -23.32 -10.26
C ASN A 169 -3.26 -21.92 -10.86
N ALA A 170 -3.59 -20.85 -10.12
CA ALA A 170 -3.70 -19.52 -10.71
C ALA A 170 -3.42 -18.39 -9.73
N LEU A 171 -2.78 -17.34 -10.28
CA LEU A 171 -2.66 -16.01 -9.71
C LEU A 171 -3.65 -15.06 -10.39
N TYR A 172 -4.40 -14.31 -9.58
CA TYR A 172 -5.34 -13.30 -10.01
C TYR A 172 -4.86 -11.93 -9.55
N ILE A 173 -4.80 -10.97 -10.47
CA ILE A 173 -4.59 -9.55 -10.19
C ILE A 173 -5.82 -8.82 -10.69
N VAL A 174 -6.65 -8.38 -9.75
CA VAL A 174 -7.90 -7.67 -10.01
C VAL A 174 -7.69 -6.19 -9.74
N LYS A 175 -8.14 -5.33 -10.64
CA LYS A 175 -8.12 -3.87 -10.49
C LYS A 175 -9.52 -3.29 -10.65
N ALA A 176 -9.97 -2.55 -9.64
CA ALA A 176 -11.22 -1.82 -9.65
C ALA A 176 -11.27 -0.75 -10.76
N ASP A 177 -12.44 -0.58 -11.38
CA ASP A 177 -12.77 0.57 -12.24
C ASP A 177 -13.09 1.86 -11.46
N ALA A 178 -13.33 1.75 -10.16
CA ALA A 178 -13.67 2.84 -9.24
C ALA A 178 -12.48 3.26 -8.36
N PRO A 179 -12.64 4.26 -7.47
CA PRO A 179 -11.57 4.66 -6.54
C PRO A 179 -11.03 3.52 -5.67
N ASN A 180 -11.86 2.53 -5.34
CA ASN A 180 -11.51 1.32 -4.60
C ASN A 180 -12.41 0.14 -5.02
N LEU A 181 -12.08 -1.05 -4.53
CA LEU A 181 -12.82 -2.29 -4.82
C LEU A 181 -14.29 -2.25 -4.37
N GLU A 182 -14.59 -1.62 -3.24
CA GLU A 182 -15.96 -1.59 -2.67
C GLU A 182 -16.95 -0.81 -3.56
N GLN A 183 -16.44 0.18 -4.29
CA GLN A 183 -17.24 1.05 -5.16
C GLN A 183 -17.26 0.56 -6.62
N SER A 184 -16.54 -0.51 -6.92
CA SER A 184 -16.36 -1.00 -8.29
C SER A 184 -17.62 -1.69 -8.80
N LYS A 185 -18.01 -1.38 -10.05
CA LYS A 185 -19.11 -2.06 -10.76
C LYS A 185 -18.62 -3.01 -11.85
N GLY A 186 -17.35 -2.86 -12.25
CA GLY A 186 -16.62 -3.80 -13.08
C GLY A 186 -15.13 -3.81 -12.71
N ALA A 187 -14.51 -4.98 -12.66
CA ALA A 187 -13.09 -5.06 -12.37
C ALA A 187 -12.33 -5.64 -13.57
N TYR A 188 -11.18 -5.04 -13.86
CA TYR A 188 -10.24 -5.63 -14.81
C TYR A 188 -9.49 -6.75 -14.12
N VAL A 189 -9.58 -7.96 -14.66
CA VAL A 189 -8.92 -9.16 -14.13
C VAL A 189 -7.77 -9.55 -15.05
N ARG A 190 -6.61 -9.80 -14.45
CA ARG A 190 -5.50 -10.54 -15.07
C ARG A 190 -5.38 -11.87 -14.35
N LYS A 191 -5.44 -12.97 -15.07
CA LYS A 191 -5.23 -14.32 -14.52
C LYS A 191 -4.02 -14.95 -15.22
N GLY A 192 -3.07 -15.44 -14.43
CA GLY A 192 -1.91 -16.19 -14.91
C GLY A 192 -1.85 -17.57 -14.26
N PRO A 193 -1.37 -18.61 -14.95
CA PRO A 193 -1.12 -19.90 -14.33
C PRO A 193 -0.05 -19.76 -13.25
N LEU A 194 -0.21 -20.47 -12.14
CA LEU A 194 0.78 -20.50 -11.07
C LEU A 194 0.98 -21.93 -10.58
N TYR A 195 2.09 -22.54 -11.00
CA TYR A 195 2.59 -23.85 -10.59
C TYR A 195 4.09 -23.95 -10.91
N SER A 196 4.80 -24.89 -10.29
CA SER A 196 6.27 -24.95 -10.27
C SER A 196 6.98 -24.97 -11.63
N MET A 197 6.30 -25.38 -12.70
CA MET A 197 6.86 -25.41 -14.07
C MET A 197 6.68 -24.09 -14.84
N VAL A 198 6.02 -23.09 -14.26
CA VAL A 198 5.77 -21.78 -14.88
C VAL A 198 6.55 -20.71 -14.14
N ASP A 199 7.47 -20.06 -14.84
CA ASP A 199 8.15 -18.85 -14.39
C ASP A 199 7.41 -17.61 -14.92
N LEU A 200 6.87 -16.80 -14.01
CA LEU A 200 6.17 -15.56 -14.33
C LEU A 200 7.10 -14.34 -14.48
N THR A 201 8.37 -14.44 -14.11
CA THR A 201 9.32 -13.30 -14.10
C THR A 201 9.61 -12.74 -15.49
N HIS A 202 9.46 -13.56 -16.54
CA HIS A 202 9.74 -13.20 -17.93
C HIS A 202 8.48 -13.02 -18.79
N LEU A 203 7.32 -12.87 -18.16
CA LEU A 203 6.05 -12.72 -18.85
C LEU A 203 5.61 -11.26 -18.80
N ASP A 204 6.16 -10.48 -19.73
CA ASP A 204 5.41 -9.34 -20.23
C ASP A 204 4.07 -9.88 -20.76
N GLY A 205 2.98 -9.14 -20.60
CA GLY A 205 1.62 -9.59 -20.96
C GLY A 205 1.44 -10.00 -22.43
N THR A 206 2.50 -10.00 -23.25
CA THR A 206 2.53 -10.35 -24.66
C THR A 206 2.74 -11.86 -24.92
N LYS A 207 3.28 -12.64 -23.97
CA LYS A 207 3.53 -14.09 -24.14
C LYS A 207 2.33 -15.02 -23.90
N GLY A 208 1.10 -14.49 -23.88
CA GLY A 208 -0.13 -15.30 -23.96
C GLY A 208 -0.51 -16.14 -22.74
N LEU A 209 0.25 -16.10 -21.64
CA LEU A 209 -0.09 -16.81 -20.40
C LEU A 209 -1.03 -16.02 -19.47
N TRP A 210 -1.23 -14.72 -19.74
CA TRP A 210 -2.17 -13.89 -19.01
C TRP A 210 -3.50 -13.79 -19.76
N GLU A 211 -4.58 -14.25 -19.14
CA GLU A 211 -5.95 -14.00 -19.58
C GLU A 211 -6.38 -12.61 -19.10
N THR A 212 -6.88 -11.75 -20.01
CA THR A 212 -7.29 -10.36 -19.72
C THR A 212 -8.60 -9.99 -20.43
N GLY A 213 -9.34 -8.99 -19.91
CA GLY A 213 -10.55 -8.44 -20.55
C GLY A 213 -11.67 -9.47 -20.72
N ASP A 214 -12.32 -9.52 -21.90
CA ASP A 214 -13.41 -10.48 -22.20
C ASP A 214 -12.96 -11.95 -22.17
N LYS A 215 -11.64 -12.19 -22.26
CA LYS A 215 -11.03 -13.52 -22.10
C LYS A 215 -10.62 -13.81 -20.66
N ALA A 216 -10.62 -12.82 -19.77
CA ALA A 216 -10.39 -13.06 -18.35
C ALA A 216 -11.65 -13.67 -17.73
N PRO A 217 -11.56 -14.87 -17.14
CA PRO A 217 -12.68 -15.41 -16.39
C PRO A 217 -13.04 -14.48 -15.23
N GLN A 218 -14.31 -14.47 -14.84
CA GLN A 218 -14.76 -13.76 -13.65
C GLN A 218 -13.90 -14.17 -12.46
N PHE A 219 -13.56 -13.20 -11.60
CA PHE A 219 -12.90 -13.49 -10.34
C PHE A 219 -13.77 -14.47 -9.54
N PRO A 220 -13.25 -15.66 -9.15
CA PRO A 220 -14.09 -16.66 -8.52
C PRO A 220 -14.73 -16.13 -7.23
N ALA A 221 -16.05 -16.29 -7.13
CA ALA A 221 -16.78 -15.91 -5.93
C ALA A 221 -16.36 -16.81 -4.77
N GLY A 222 -16.20 -16.22 -3.58
CA GLY A 222 -15.93 -16.97 -2.35
C GLY A 222 -14.46 -17.24 -2.03
N LEU A 223 -13.50 -16.88 -2.90
CA LEU A 223 -12.08 -17.02 -2.57
C LEU A 223 -11.74 -16.25 -1.29
N ARG A 224 -11.15 -16.95 -0.34
CA ARG A 224 -10.78 -16.43 0.98
C ARG A 224 -9.55 -17.14 1.52
N SER A 225 -8.70 -16.40 2.23
CA SER A 225 -7.68 -17.05 3.06
C SER A 225 -8.38 -17.88 4.13
N PRO A 226 -7.86 -19.07 4.51
CA PRO A 226 -8.46 -19.87 5.57
C PRO A 226 -8.69 -19.09 6.88
N SER A 227 -7.73 -18.24 7.26
CA SER A 227 -7.82 -17.31 8.41
C SER A 227 -8.94 -16.27 8.31
N GLY A 228 -9.46 -16.02 7.10
CA GLY A 228 -10.35 -14.91 6.80
C GLY A 228 -9.67 -13.54 6.67
N GLN A 229 -8.37 -13.43 6.93
CA GLN A 229 -7.64 -12.17 6.78
C GLN A 229 -7.44 -11.85 5.29
N ASP A 230 -7.70 -10.58 4.92
CA ASP A 230 -7.63 -10.11 3.54
C ASP A 230 -6.74 -8.86 3.34
N ARG A 231 -6.08 -8.39 4.40
CA ARG A 231 -5.20 -7.21 4.39
C ARG A 231 -4.01 -7.41 5.32
N PHE A 232 -2.89 -6.76 5.01
CA PHE A 232 -1.82 -6.59 5.97
C PHE A 232 -2.26 -5.71 7.14
N THR A 233 -1.79 -6.05 8.33
CA THR A 233 -1.98 -5.28 9.56
C THR A 233 -0.64 -5.07 10.23
N CYS A 234 -0.49 -3.97 10.96
CA CYS A 234 0.67 -3.74 11.81
C CYS A 234 0.26 -2.85 12.99
N ASP A 235 0.75 -3.16 14.18
CA ASP A 235 0.59 -2.32 15.35
C ASP A 235 1.84 -1.43 15.53
N ALA A 236 1.74 -0.19 15.02
CA ALA A 236 2.80 0.81 15.12
C ALA A 236 3.07 1.28 16.56
N SER A 237 2.23 0.91 17.53
CA SER A 237 2.42 1.24 18.94
C SER A 237 3.37 0.28 19.65
N ILE A 238 3.58 -0.92 19.10
CA ILE A 238 4.56 -1.88 19.63
C ILE A 238 5.96 -1.30 19.40
N ARG A 239 6.66 -1.03 20.50
CA ARG A 239 8.03 -0.51 20.49
C ARG A 239 9.01 -1.59 20.89
N SER A 240 10.18 -1.51 20.28
CA SER A 240 11.46 -2.02 20.77
C SER A 240 11.59 -1.84 22.28
N ALA A 241 11.94 -2.92 23.00
CA ALA A 241 12.15 -2.87 24.44
C ALA A 241 13.31 -1.91 24.76
N GLY A 242 12.99 -0.67 25.16
CA GLY A 242 13.99 0.36 25.48
C GLY A 242 13.74 1.74 24.89
N GLN A 243 12.77 1.91 23.98
CA GLN A 243 12.42 3.26 23.52
C GLN A 243 11.57 4.02 24.58
N PRO A 244 11.99 5.22 25.03
CA PRO A 244 11.22 6.01 25.98
C PRO A 244 9.80 6.27 25.45
N LYS A 245 8.80 6.25 26.33
CA LYS A 245 7.49 6.85 26.03
C LYS A 245 7.73 8.34 25.77
N THR A 246 7.45 8.81 24.56
CA THR A 246 7.48 10.25 24.30
C THR A 246 6.29 10.86 25.04
N PRO A 247 6.47 11.96 25.80
CA PRO A 247 5.39 12.66 26.49
C PRO A 247 4.27 13.12 25.56
#